data_AF-A0A8J4UTE6-F1
#
_entry.id   AF-A0A8J4UTE6-F1
#
_cell.length_a   1.000
_cell.length_b   1.000
_cell.length_c   1.000
_cell.angle_alpha   90.00
_cell.angle_beta   90.00
_cell.angle_gamma   90.00
#
_symmetry.space_group_name_H-M   'P 1'
#
loop_
_entity.id
_entity.type
_entity.pdbx_description
1 polymer ?
#
loop_
_entity_poly.entity_id
_entity_poly.type
_entity_poly.pdbx_seq_one_letter_code
_entity_poly.pdbx_strand_id
1 'polypeptide(L)'
;MIAAKSSEQRLGQSRTGTETDSRNMGNPSTNTESGSRNVANCNTSVEQGSRNNRSSNNSTSQSSRTLGKSNSSAQRGSRYMGNCNTNAEKGSRNTGNQNSSAEQGSRNMANHNISPEKGPRNISNCNRQASSKASAQPQNNN
;
A
#
# COMPACT_ATOMS: atom_id res chain seq x y z
N MET A 1 7.09 25.78 15.04
CA MET A 1 7.35 24.39 15.47
C MET A 1 6.01 23.68 15.59
N ILE A 2 5.76 22.62 14.81
CA ILE A 2 4.55 21.79 14.96
C ILE A 2 4.91 20.72 15.98
N ALA A 3 4.28 20.77 17.15
CA ALA A 3 4.52 19.82 18.23
C ALA A 3 4.09 18.41 17.81
N ALA A 4 5.01 17.45 17.84
CA ALA A 4 4.69 16.04 17.71
C ALA A 4 3.93 15.60 18.97
N LYS A 5 2.67 15.22 18.82
CA LYS A 5 1.84 14.72 19.93
C LYS A 5 2.17 13.24 20.15
N SER A 6 2.86 12.96 21.25
CA SER A 6 3.18 11.61 21.70
C SER A 6 1.93 10.95 22.30
N SER A 7 1.50 9.85 21.69
CA SER A 7 0.56 8.86 22.25
C SER A 7 -0.80 9.38 22.76
N GLU A 8 -1.66 9.83 21.83
CA GLU A 8 -3.07 10.16 22.10
C GLU A 8 -4.03 9.03 21.68
N GLN A 9 -5.02 8.72 22.54
CA GLN A 9 -6.19 7.95 22.15
C GLN A 9 -7.28 8.89 21.67
N ARG A 10 -7.72 8.74 20.42
CA ARG A 10 -8.68 9.66 19.80
C ARG A 10 -9.95 8.95 19.37
N LEU A 11 -11.07 9.59 19.69
CA LEU A 11 -12.41 9.19 19.28
C LEU A 11 -12.92 10.24 18.28
N GLY A 12 -13.48 9.79 17.15
CA GLY A 12 -14.06 10.68 16.15
C GLY A 12 -13.09 11.19 15.07
N GLN A 13 -13.52 12.23 14.34
CA GLN A 13 -12.73 12.79 13.24
C GLN A 13 -11.58 13.65 13.77
N SER A 14 -10.40 13.52 13.16
CA SER A 14 -9.20 14.28 13.51
C SER A 14 -8.56 14.86 12.26
N ARG A 15 -8.07 16.10 12.34
CA ARG A 15 -7.15 16.67 11.36
C ARG A 15 -5.89 17.18 12.06
N THR A 16 -4.73 16.66 11.67
CA THR A 16 -3.44 17.01 12.29
C THR A 16 -2.33 17.05 11.25
N GLY A 17 -1.29 17.85 11.51
CA GLY A 17 -0.11 17.88 10.64
C GLY A 17 0.70 16.59 10.77
N THR A 18 1.12 16.29 12.00
CA THR A 18 1.97 15.15 12.32
C THR A 18 1.44 14.38 13.53
N GLU A 19 1.36 13.06 13.42
CA GLU A 19 1.04 12.16 14.53
C GLU A 19 2.12 11.08 14.69
N THR A 20 2.45 10.79 15.94
CA THR A 20 3.42 9.75 16.31
C THR A 20 2.84 8.89 17.41
N ASP A 21 2.88 7.56 17.22
CA ASP A 21 2.40 6.56 18.18
C ASP A 21 0.94 6.75 18.61
N SER A 22 0.08 7.23 17.71
CA SER A 22 -1.34 7.50 18.03
C SER A 22 -2.21 6.25 17.95
N ARG A 23 -3.31 6.24 18.71
CA ARG A 23 -4.36 5.21 18.61
C ARG A 23 -5.68 5.87 18.25
N ASN A 24 -6.13 5.69 17.02
CA ASN A 24 -7.36 6.31 16.56
C ASN A 24 -8.48 5.27 16.34
N MET A 25 -9.60 5.48 17.02
CA MET A 25 -10.81 4.69 16.83
C MET A 25 -11.80 5.36 15.85
N GLY A 26 -11.58 6.62 15.51
CA GLY A 26 -12.33 7.37 14.51
C GLY A 26 -11.57 7.55 13.20
N ASN A 27 -11.91 8.59 12.45
CA ASN A 27 -11.41 8.80 11.09
C ASN A 27 -10.36 9.92 11.05
N PRO A 28 -9.06 9.62 11.23
CA PRO A 28 -8.01 10.63 11.11
C PRO A 28 -7.76 11.03 9.66
N SER A 29 -7.38 12.28 9.50
CA SER A 29 -6.79 12.84 8.29
C SER A 29 -5.50 13.55 8.67
N THR A 30 -4.33 13.04 8.29
CA THR A 30 -3.04 13.62 8.69
C THR A 30 -2.09 13.83 7.52
N ASN A 31 -1.15 14.77 7.62
CA ASN A 31 -0.11 14.86 6.57
C ASN A 31 0.94 13.76 6.78
N THR A 32 1.32 13.50 8.02
CA THR A 32 2.34 12.49 8.33
C THR A 32 2.00 11.75 9.61
N GLU A 33 2.09 10.42 9.54
CA GLU A 33 1.77 9.53 10.65
C GLU A 33 2.85 8.47 10.80
N SER A 34 3.28 8.20 12.03
CA SER A 34 4.31 7.20 12.32
C SER A 34 3.94 6.37 13.55
N GLY A 35 4.00 5.04 13.43
CA GLY A 35 3.76 4.12 14.56
C GLY A 35 2.31 4.00 15.01
N SER A 36 1.37 4.56 14.26
CA SER A 36 -0.02 4.67 14.71
C SER A 36 -0.86 3.41 14.49
N ARG A 37 -1.98 3.34 15.20
CA ARG A 37 -2.97 2.25 15.09
C ARG A 37 -4.35 2.82 14.86
N ASN A 38 -4.92 2.58 13.69
CA ASN A 38 -6.22 3.08 13.30
C ASN A 38 -7.22 1.93 13.12
N VAL A 39 -8.36 2.02 13.79
CA VAL A 39 -9.41 1.00 13.68
C VAL A 39 -10.45 1.35 12.61
N ALA A 40 -10.67 2.64 12.34
CA ALA A 40 -11.59 3.10 11.30
C ALA A 40 -10.83 3.63 10.07
N ASN A 41 -11.47 4.49 9.27
CA ASN A 41 -10.91 4.96 8.01
C ASN A 41 -9.85 6.05 8.24
N CYS A 42 -8.64 5.85 7.75
CA CYS A 42 -7.57 6.85 7.82
C CYS A 42 -7.22 7.39 6.43
N ASN A 43 -6.84 8.67 6.39
CA ASN A 43 -6.32 9.31 5.19
C ASN A 43 -5.03 10.06 5.55
N THR A 44 -3.89 9.57 5.06
CA THR A 44 -2.60 10.11 5.46
C THR A 44 -1.68 10.32 4.25
N SER A 45 -1.08 11.51 4.07
CA SER A 45 -0.18 11.69 2.91
C SER A 45 1.05 10.78 3.00
N VAL A 46 1.69 10.70 4.18
CA VAL A 46 2.84 9.82 4.43
C VAL A 46 2.62 9.00 5.71
N GLU A 47 2.58 7.68 5.56
CA GLU A 47 2.37 6.76 6.67
C GLU A 47 3.60 5.85 6.86
N GLN A 48 4.13 5.74 8.09
CA GLN A 48 5.27 4.90 8.41
C GLN A 48 4.98 3.96 9.58
N GLY A 49 5.02 2.65 9.33
CA GLY A 49 4.92 1.63 10.38
C GLY A 49 3.54 1.55 11.05
N SER A 50 2.50 2.14 10.46
CA SER A 50 1.17 2.15 11.06
C SER A 50 0.40 0.84 10.80
N ARG A 51 -0.66 0.64 11.59
CA ARG A 51 -1.57 -0.51 11.48
C ARG A 51 -3.01 -0.04 11.33
N ASN A 52 -3.66 -0.42 10.23
CA ASN A 52 -5.02 0.01 9.90
C ASN A 52 -5.95 -1.21 9.78
N ASN A 53 -7.11 -1.20 10.43
CA ASN A 53 -8.03 -2.36 10.44
C ASN A 53 -9.22 -2.27 9.48
N ARG A 54 -9.44 -1.13 8.81
CA ARG A 54 -10.63 -0.95 7.95
C ARG A 54 -10.30 -0.42 6.57
N SER A 55 -10.01 0.87 6.46
CA SER A 55 -9.67 1.51 5.20
C SER A 55 -8.55 2.49 5.41
N SER A 56 -7.57 2.47 4.51
CA SER A 56 -6.48 3.43 4.51
C SER A 56 -6.30 3.98 3.10
N ASN A 57 -6.19 5.31 3.01
CA ASN A 57 -5.87 5.97 1.77
C ASN A 57 -4.63 6.83 1.99
N ASN A 58 -3.53 6.49 1.34
CA ASN A 58 -2.27 7.15 1.57
C ASN A 58 -1.56 7.54 0.27
N SER A 59 -0.87 8.67 0.21
CA SER A 59 -0.02 8.93 -0.96
C SER A 59 1.18 7.99 -0.93
N THR A 60 1.86 7.90 0.21
CA THR A 60 3.01 7.02 0.42
C THR A 60 2.86 6.22 1.71
N SER A 61 3.19 4.93 1.68
CA SER A 61 3.21 4.07 2.86
C SER A 61 4.47 3.23 2.94
N GLN A 62 5.08 3.17 4.12
CA GLN A 62 6.26 2.37 4.38
C GLN A 62 6.06 1.46 5.59
N SER A 63 6.29 0.16 5.41
CA SER A 63 6.18 -0.84 6.48
C SER A 63 4.81 -0.88 7.17
N SER A 64 3.77 -0.41 6.49
CA SER A 64 2.40 -0.38 7.00
C SER A 64 1.76 -1.77 6.95
N ARG A 65 0.79 -1.99 7.84
CA ARG A 65 -0.05 -3.18 7.81
C ARG A 65 -1.51 -2.78 7.75
N THR A 66 -2.22 -3.20 6.72
CA THR A 66 -3.66 -2.94 6.60
C THR A 66 -4.44 -4.24 6.50
N LEU A 67 -5.45 -4.37 7.36
CA LEU A 67 -6.54 -5.32 7.24
C LEU A 67 -7.73 -4.55 6.63
N GLY A 68 -8.33 -5.06 5.55
CA GLY A 68 -9.43 -4.40 4.85
C GLY A 68 -9.01 -3.77 3.52
N LYS A 69 -9.35 -2.50 3.32
CA LYS A 69 -9.11 -1.78 2.06
C LYS A 69 -7.90 -0.84 2.16
N SER A 70 -7.03 -0.87 1.17
CA SER A 70 -5.93 0.09 1.05
C SER A 70 -5.89 0.69 -0.34
N ASN A 71 -5.70 1.99 -0.41
CA ASN A 71 -5.35 2.68 -1.65
C ASN A 71 -4.07 3.47 -1.40
N SER A 72 -3.06 3.31 -2.25
CA SER A 72 -1.89 4.20 -2.18
C SER A 72 -1.18 4.45 -3.48
N SER A 73 -0.59 5.62 -3.66
CA SER A 73 0.23 5.88 -4.84
C SER A 73 1.54 5.08 -4.79
N ALA A 74 2.19 5.01 -3.63
CA ALA A 74 3.45 4.27 -3.48
C ALA A 74 3.51 3.49 -2.16
N GLN A 75 3.97 2.24 -2.21
CA GLN A 75 4.11 1.36 -1.05
C GLN A 75 5.45 0.66 -1.01
N ARG A 76 6.04 0.56 0.19
CA ARG A 76 7.30 -0.17 0.42
C ARG A 76 7.24 -1.04 1.67
N GLY A 77 7.44 -2.34 1.49
CA GLY A 77 7.51 -3.30 2.60
C GLY A 77 6.20 -3.47 3.35
N SER A 78 5.07 -3.19 2.69
CA SER A 78 3.76 -3.19 3.32
C SER A 78 3.15 -4.59 3.35
N ARG A 79 2.17 -4.77 4.24
CA ARG A 79 1.40 -6.02 4.36
C ARG A 79 -0.08 -5.77 4.30
N TYR A 80 -0.76 -6.48 3.42
CA TYR A 80 -2.19 -6.33 3.18
C TYR A 80 -2.93 -7.66 3.35
N MET A 81 -4.06 -7.61 4.03
CA MET A 81 -5.07 -8.66 3.95
C MET A 81 -6.40 -8.00 3.59
N GLY A 82 -6.92 -8.30 2.40
CA GLY A 82 -8.13 -7.69 1.87
C GLY A 82 -7.88 -7.12 0.47
N ASN A 83 -8.40 -5.94 0.17
CA ASN A 83 -8.30 -5.33 -1.15
C ASN A 83 -7.27 -4.20 -1.13
N CYS A 84 -6.25 -4.28 -1.97
CA CYS A 84 -5.27 -3.20 -2.12
C CYS A 84 -5.18 -2.74 -3.58
N ASN A 85 -5.19 -1.43 -3.76
CA ASN A 85 -4.92 -0.79 -5.05
C ASN A 85 -3.70 0.12 -4.89
N THR A 86 -2.68 -0.05 -5.72
CA THR A 86 -1.51 0.82 -5.65
C THR A 86 -0.84 1.07 -6.99
N ASN A 87 -0.38 2.30 -7.23
CA ASN A 87 0.31 2.59 -8.49
C ASN A 87 1.71 1.97 -8.53
N ALA A 88 2.42 1.95 -7.40
CA ALA A 88 3.78 1.41 -7.32
C ALA A 88 4.05 0.71 -5.99
N GLU A 89 4.49 -0.54 -6.05
CA GLU A 89 4.73 -1.38 -4.88
C GLU A 89 6.11 -2.03 -4.90
N LYS A 90 6.80 -2.02 -3.75
CA LYS A 90 8.10 -2.68 -3.57
C LYS A 90 8.13 -3.55 -2.32
N GLY A 91 8.33 -4.85 -2.51
CA GLY A 91 8.62 -5.79 -1.43
C GLY A 91 7.44 -6.04 -0.48
N SER A 92 6.22 -5.98 -1.00
CA SER A 92 5.03 -6.18 -0.18
C SER A 92 4.59 -7.63 -0.09
N ARG A 93 3.69 -7.90 0.86
CA ARG A 93 3.01 -9.19 0.95
C ARG A 93 1.51 -8.97 1.04
N ASN A 94 0.78 -9.59 0.15
CA ASN A 94 -0.66 -9.48 0.14
C ASN A 94 -1.35 -10.85 0.09
N THR A 95 -2.39 -11.00 0.90
CA THR A 95 -3.18 -12.24 1.01
C THR A 95 -4.60 -12.08 0.49
N GLY A 96 -4.96 -10.94 -0.10
CA GLY A 96 -6.24 -10.72 -0.74
C GLY A 96 -6.11 -10.16 -2.16
N ASN A 97 -7.13 -9.47 -2.65
CA ASN A 97 -7.13 -8.98 -4.02
C ASN A 97 -6.22 -7.77 -4.17
N GLN A 98 -5.27 -7.82 -5.11
CA GLN A 98 -4.44 -6.66 -5.45
C GLN A 98 -4.51 -6.23 -6.89
N ASN A 99 -4.54 -4.92 -7.06
CA ASN A 99 -4.33 -4.26 -8.33
C ASN A 99 -3.11 -3.35 -8.21
N SER A 100 -2.11 -3.53 -9.08
CA SER A 100 -0.97 -2.63 -9.14
C SER A 100 -0.55 -2.23 -10.56
N SER A 101 -0.10 -0.99 -10.73
CA SER A 101 0.48 -0.52 -11.99
C SER A 101 1.99 -0.70 -12.07
N ALA A 102 2.67 -1.10 -11.01
CA ALA A 102 4.11 -1.39 -11.04
C ALA A 102 4.51 -2.12 -9.77
N GLU A 103 5.09 -3.30 -9.90
CA GLU A 103 5.39 -4.13 -8.73
C GLU A 103 6.77 -4.77 -8.80
N GLN A 104 7.50 -4.72 -7.69
CA GLN A 104 8.83 -5.31 -7.57
C GLN A 104 8.98 -6.12 -6.27
N GLY A 105 9.24 -7.42 -6.42
CA GLY A 105 9.64 -8.29 -5.31
C GLY A 105 8.54 -8.61 -4.28
N SER A 106 7.28 -8.50 -4.69
CA SER A 106 6.14 -8.81 -3.84
C SER A 106 5.79 -10.29 -3.79
N ARG A 107 4.96 -10.65 -2.81
CA ARG A 107 4.46 -12.02 -2.60
C ARG A 107 2.95 -11.99 -2.42
N ASN A 108 2.22 -12.54 -3.40
CA ASN A 108 0.77 -12.48 -3.40
C ASN A 108 0.16 -13.89 -3.34
N MET A 109 -0.75 -14.09 -2.38
CA MET A 109 -1.40 -15.39 -2.14
C MET A 109 -2.83 -15.49 -2.70
N ALA A 110 -3.32 -14.45 -3.38
CA ALA A 110 -4.67 -14.38 -3.93
C ALA A 110 -4.68 -13.66 -5.29
N ASN A 111 -5.87 -13.36 -5.81
CA ASN A 111 -6.06 -12.81 -7.15
C ASN A 111 -5.33 -11.48 -7.34
N HIS A 112 -4.66 -11.36 -8.49
CA HIS A 112 -3.79 -10.24 -8.73
C HIS A 112 -3.77 -9.78 -10.19
N ASN A 113 -3.95 -8.47 -10.38
CA ASN A 113 -3.84 -7.80 -11.68
C ASN A 113 -2.66 -6.82 -11.65
N ILE A 114 -1.67 -6.99 -12.53
CA ILE A 114 -0.52 -6.07 -12.62
C ILE A 114 -0.13 -5.76 -14.06
N SER A 115 0.35 -4.53 -14.25
CA SER A 115 1.03 -4.10 -15.47
C SER A 115 2.03 -2.96 -15.19
N PRO A 116 3.37 -3.11 -15.21
CA PRO A 116 4.24 -4.30 -15.32
C PRO A 116 4.83 -4.80 -13.98
N GLU A 117 5.25 -6.07 -13.91
CA GLU A 117 5.73 -6.76 -12.69
C GLU A 117 7.17 -7.30 -12.84
N LYS A 118 8.01 -7.20 -11.80
CA LYS A 118 9.35 -7.81 -11.76
C LYS A 118 9.59 -8.62 -10.48
N GLY A 119 9.93 -9.91 -10.65
CA GLY A 119 10.36 -10.82 -9.59
C GLY A 119 9.28 -11.23 -8.57
N PRO A 120 8.05 -11.57 -8.97
CA PRO A 120 7.02 -11.95 -8.02
C PRO A 120 7.15 -13.40 -7.54
N ARG A 121 6.58 -13.66 -6.37
CA ARG A 121 6.32 -15.02 -5.87
C ARG A 121 4.84 -15.14 -5.54
N ASN A 122 4.05 -15.47 -6.56
CA ASN A 122 2.60 -15.57 -6.46
C ASN A 122 2.18 -17.04 -6.40
N ILE A 123 1.27 -17.37 -5.48
CA ILE A 123 0.75 -18.74 -5.29
C ILE A 123 -0.56 -18.95 -6.08
N SER A 124 -1.21 -17.85 -6.50
CA SER A 124 -2.57 -17.83 -7.04
C SER A 124 -2.66 -17.11 -8.39
N ASN A 125 -3.86 -17.09 -8.98
CA ASN A 125 -4.13 -16.62 -10.34
C ASN A 125 -3.69 -15.15 -10.56
N CYS A 126 -2.84 -14.92 -11.57
CA CYS A 126 -2.23 -13.63 -11.87
C CYS A 126 -2.56 -13.22 -13.32
N ASN A 127 -3.32 -12.13 -13.50
CA ASN A 127 -3.57 -11.56 -14.81
C ASN A 127 -2.53 -10.47 -15.10
N ARG A 128 -1.56 -10.79 -15.95
CA ARG A 128 -0.46 -9.88 -16.31
C ARG A 128 -0.73 -9.28 -17.68
N GLN A 129 -0.85 -7.96 -17.75
CA GLN A 129 -0.74 -7.27 -19.04
C GLN A 129 0.76 -7.06 -19.34
N ALA A 130 1.33 -7.91 -20.18
CA ALA A 130 2.71 -7.71 -20.62
C ALA A 130 2.79 -6.50 -21.56
N SER A 131 3.70 -5.56 -21.30
CA SER A 131 4.07 -4.55 -22.29
C SER A 131 4.78 -5.26 -23.44
N SER A 132 4.11 -5.41 -24.58
CA SER A 132 4.68 -5.99 -25.79
C SER A 132 5.77 -5.08 -26.38
N LYS A 133 7.01 -5.26 -25.94
CA LYS A 133 8.18 -4.99 -26.77
C LYS A 133 8.71 -6.32 -27.28
N ALA A 134 8.02 -6.89 -28.27
CA ALA A 134 8.60 -7.94 -29.09
C ALA A 134 9.77 -7.32 -29.85
N SER A 135 11.00 -7.71 -29.53
CA SER A 135 12.16 -7.42 -30.37
C SER A 135 11.95 -8.14 -31.70
N ALA A 136 11.73 -7.40 -32.78
CA ALA A 136 11.80 -7.98 -34.13
C ALA A 136 13.22 -8.53 -34.33
N GLN A 137 13.36 -9.86 -34.46
CA GLN A 137 14.57 -10.45 -35.02
C GLN A 137 14.68 -9.99 -36.48
N PRO A 138 15.81 -9.45 -36.94
CA PRO A 138 16.00 -9.21 -38.37
C PRO A 138 16.01 -10.57 -39.08
N GLN A 139 15.07 -10.78 -40.00
CA GLN A 139 15.11 -11.90 -40.93
C GLN A 139 16.29 -11.67 -41.86
N ASN A 140 17.37 -12.41 -41.65
CA ASN A 140 18.51 -12.44 -42.55
C ASN A 140 18.15 -13.38 -43.72
N ASN A 141 17.68 -12.81 -44.82
CA ASN A 141 17.48 -13.53 -46.06
C ASN A 141 18.84 -13.62 -46.77
N ASN A 142 19.38 -14.83 -46.86
CA ASN A 142 20.51 -15.18 -47.71
C ASN A 142 20.06 -16.27 -48.68
#